data_AF-A0A967VFG5-F1
#
_entry.id   AF-A0A967VFG5-F1
#
_cell.length_a   1.000
_cell.length_b   1.000
_cell.length_c   1.000
_cell.angle_alpha   90.00
_cell.angle_beta   90.00
_cell.angle_gamma   90.00
#
_symmetry.space_group_name_H-M   'P 1'
#
loop_
_entity.id
_entity.type
_entity.pdbx_description
1 polymer ?
#
loop_
_entity_poly.entity_id
_entity_poly.type
_entity_poly.pdbx_seq_one_letter_code
_entity_poly.pdbx_strand_id
1 'polypeptide(L)' 'GAHRQPWRFVLVGDPDVKRRIREAAEAEERENYEGGRLPPDWREALEPLGTDWRKPFLETVPWLVVVFEERYGIAG' A
#
# COMPACT_ATOMS: atom_id res chain seq x y z
N GLY A 1 -21.57 6.62 11.60
CA GLY A 1 -21.91 5.37 10.88
C GLY A 1 -22.84 4.53 11.73
N ALA A 2 -23.85 3.89 11.12
CA ALA A 2 -24.88 3.07 11.77
C ALA A 2 -24.38 1.69 12.25
N HIS A 3 -23.24 1.65 12.96
CA HIS A 3 -22.61 0.41 13.45
C HIS A 3 -22.31 -0.64 12.33
N ARG A 4 -22.10 -0.19 11.08
CA ARG A 4 -21.93 -1.08 9.91
C ARG A 4 -20.58 -1.80 9.82
N GLN A 5 -19.54 -1.26 10.45
CA GLN A 5 -18.17 -1.80 10.42
C GLN A 5 -17.67 -2.22 9.01
N PRO A 6 -17.72 -1.32 7.99
CA PRO A 6 -17.49 -1.67 6.59
C PRO A 6 -15.99 -1.74 6.24
N TRP A 7 -15.23 -2.56 6.97
CA TRP A 7 -13.80 -2.73 6.77
C TRP A 7 -13.44 -4.20 6.75
N ARG A 8 -12.59 -4.57 5.79
CA ARG A 8 -12.01 -5.90 5.68
C ARG A 8 -10.51 -5.85 5.90
N PHE A 9 -10.03 -6.72 6.78
CA PHE A 9 -8.61 -6.93 7.02
C PHE A 9 -8.18 -8.24 6.35
N VAL A 10 -7.26 -8.14 5.40
CA VAL A 10 -6.68 -9.29 4.71
C VAL A 10 -5.27 -9.51 5.24
N LEU A 11 -5.04 -10.69 5.83
CA LEU A 11 -3.73 -11.11 6.31
C LEU A 11 -2.99 -11.84 5.19
N VAL A 12 -1.81 -11.36 4.83
CA VAL A 12 -0.95 -11.97 3.81
C VAL A 12 0.34 -12.44 4.45
N GLY A 13 0.48 -13.77 4.56
CA GLY A 13 1.71 -14.43 5.01
C GLY A 13 2.43 -15.20 3.91
N ASP A 14 1.77 -15.44 2.77
CA ASP A 14 2.34 -16.16 1.63
C ASP A 14 3.52 -15.39 1.01
N PRO A 15 4.73 -15.98 0.93
CA PRO A 15 5.91 -15.28 0.41
C PRO A 15 5.77 -14.83 -1.04
N ASP A 16 5.14 -15.62 -1.90
CA ASP A 16 4.98 -15.30 -3.32
C ASP A 16 3.98 -14.16 -3.53
N VAL A 17 2.88 -14.15 -2.77
CA VAL A 17 1.93 -13.03 -2.78
C VAL A 17 2.60 -11.76 -2.26
N LYS A 18 3.39 -11.84 -1.18
CA LYS A 18 4.13 -10.68 -0.64
C LYS A 18 5.14 -10.12 -1.64
N ARG A 19 5.87 -10.97 -2.35
CA ARG A 19 6.80 -10.56 -3.41
C ARG A 19 6.08 -9.85 -4.56
N ARG A 20 4.94 -10.40 -5.03
CA ARG A 20 4.12 -9.74 -6.05
C ARG A 20 3.59 -8.37 -5.61
N ILE A 21 3.17 -8.25 -4.35
CA ILE A 21 2.75 -6.97 -3.76
C ILE A 21 3.92 -5.97 -3.78
N ARG A 22 5.11 -6.40 -3.37
CA ARG A 22 6.30 -5.55 -3.38
C ARG A 22 6.66 -5.09 -4.78
N GLU A 23 6.77 -6.01 -5.74
CA GLU A 23 7.12 -5.68 -7.14
C GLU A 23 6.14 -4.66 -7.73
N ALA A 24 4.84 -4.83 -7.49
CA ALA A 24 3.82 -3.88 -7.94
C ALA A 24 3.92 -2.52 -7.23
N ALA A 25 4.13 -2.50 -5.91
CA ALA A 25 4.26 -1.26 -5.14
C ALA A 25 5.52 -0.47 -5.51
N GLU A 26 6.66 -1.15 -5.70
CA GLU A 26 7.92 -0.52 -6.12
C GLU A 26 7.82 0.06 -7.53
N ALA A 27 7.10 -0.60 -8.45
CA ALA A 27 6.87 -0.09 -9.80
C ALA A 27 6.03 1.21 -9.79
N GLU A 28 4.91 1.22 -9.05
CA GLU A 28 4.05 2.41 -8.93
C GLU A 28 4.79 3.57 -8.24
N GLU A 29 5.57 3.30 -7.19
CA GLU A 29 6.37 4.31 -6.50
C GLU A 29 7.45 4.89 -7.42
N ARG A 30 8.15 4.06 -8.21
CA ARG A 30 9.09 4.59 -9.22
C ARG A 30 8.39 5.50 -10.23
N GLU A 31 7.22 5.12 -10.74
CA GLU A 31 6.44 6.00 -11.61
C GLU A 31 6.03 7.30 -10.92
N ASN A 32 5.69 7.27 -9.62
CA ASN A 32 5.34 8.46 -8.87
C ASN A 32 6.54 9.41 -8.67
N TYR A 33 7.71 8.86 -8.31
CA TYR A 33 8.94 9.64 -8.08
C TYR A 33 9.64 10.09 -9.37
N GLU A 34 9.63 9.28 -10.42
CA GLU A 34 10.38 9.54 -11.67
C GLU A 34 9.47 10.06 -12.80
N GLY A 35 8.21 9.61 -12.85
CA GLY A 35 7.23 9.98 -13.87
C GLY A 35 6.43 11.26 -13.58
N GLY A 36 6.68 11.93 -12.44
CA GLY A 36 6.14 13.26 -12.15
C GLY A 36 4.67 13.31 -11.69
N ARG A 37 4.09 12.19 -11.23
CA ARG A 37 2.72 12.17 -10.67
C ARG A 37 2.62 12.83 -9.29
N LEU A 38 3.73 12.89 -8.54
CA LEU A 38 3.81 13.60 -7.27
C LEU A 38 4.11 15.10 -7.53
N PRO A 39 3.23 16.02 -7.08
CA PRO A 39 3.53 17.44 -7.12
C PRO A 39 4.81 17.77 -6.33
N PRO A 40 5.58 18.82 -6.70
CA PRO A 40 6.83 19.18 -6.03
C PRO A 40 6.70 19.32 -4.50
N ASP A 41 5.63 19.98 -4.02
CA ASP A 41 5.37 20.20 -2.60
C ASP A 41 5.18 18.89 -1.82
N TRP A 42 4.65 17.85 -2.47
CA TRP A 42 4.53 16.52 -1.86
C TRP A 42 5.89 15.84 -1.75
N ARG A 43 6.80 16.05 -2.70
CA ARG A 43 8.16 15.52 -2.64
C ARG A 43 8.95 16.15 -1.49
N GLU A 44 8.86 17.46 -1.31
CA GLU A 44 9.51 18.17 -0.20
C GLU A 44 8.96 17.72 1.16
N ALA A 45 7.65 17.50 1.27
CA ALA A 45 7.05 17.00 2.50
C ALA A 45 7.49 15.57 2.87
N LEU A 46 7.83 14.74 1.88
CA LEU A 46 8.28 13.36 2.06
C LEU A 46 9.80 13.22 2.27
N GLU A 47 10.59 14.22 1.88
CA GLU A 47 12.06 14.21 1.99
C GLU A 47 12.56 13.89 3.42
N PRO A 48 11.98 14.44 4.51
CA PRO A 48 12.43 14.13 5.87
C PRO A 48 12.21 12.68 6.30
N LEU A 49 11.32 11.95 5.61
CA LEU A 49 11.04 10.54 5.89
C LEU A 49 12.11 9.61 5.31
N GLY A 50 12.97 10.10 4.42
CA GLY A 50 14.02 9.31 3.77
C GLY A 50 13.48 8.11 2.99
N THR A 51 12.21 8.16 2.59
CA THR A 51 11.54 7.07 1.88
C THR A 51 11.90 7.10 0.41
N ASP A 52 12.44 6.00 -0.10
CA ASP A 52 12.63 5.79 -1.54
C ASP A 52 11.54 4.85 -2.09
N TRP A 53 11.68 4.49 -3.37
CA TRP A 53 10.79 3.56 -4.03
C TRP A 53 10.95 2.12 -3.52
N ARG A 54 12.04 1.78 -2.81
CA ARG A 54 12.32 0.42 -2.37
C ARG A 54 11.46 0.10 -1.17
N LYS A 55 10.74 -1.02 -1.23
CA LYS A 55 9.84 -1.46 -0.16
C LYS A 55 10.24 -2.86 0.35
N PRO A 56 11.51 -3.11 0.72
CA PRO A 56 11.97 -4.45 1.10
C PRO A 56 11.23 -5.01 2.32
N PHE A 57 10.73 -4.13 3.19
CA PHE A 57 9.94 -4.51 4.36
C PHE A 57 8.69 -5.32 4.00
N LEU A 58 8.13 -5.18 2.79
CA LEU A 58 6.97 -5.95 2.34
C LEU A 58 7.25 -7.47 2.26
N GLU A 59 8.51 -7.87 2.12
CA GLU A 59 8.93 -9.26 2.17
C GLU A 59 9.55 -9.65 3.52
N THR A 60 10.26 -8.74 4.19
CA THR A 60 10.93 -9.01 5.47
C THR A 60 9.97 -9.33 6.61
N VAL A 61 8.83 -8.63 6.69
CA VAL A 61 7.87 -8.83 7.79
C VAL A 61 7.13 -10.15 7.66
N PRO A 62 6.76 -10.85 8.74
CA PRO A 62 6.08 -12.14 8.62
C PRO A 62 4.66 -12.02 8.04
N TRP A 63 3.98 -10.89 8.26
CA TRP A 63 2.61 -10.65 7.82
C TRP A 63 2.42 -9.24 7.30
N LEU A 64 1.65 -9.10 6.22
CA LEU A 64 1.03 -7.85 5.81
C LEU A 64 -0.43 -7.85 6.24
N VAL A 65 -0.90 -6.72 6.78
CA VAL A 65 -2.32 -6.48 7.08
C VAL A 65 -2.82 -5.45 6.09
N VAL A 66 -3.61 -5.87 5.10
CA VAL A 66 -4.16 -5.00 4.08
C VAL A 66 -5.61 -4.66 4.42
N VAL A 67 -5.93 -3.37 4.49
CA VAL A 67 -7.26 -2.88 4.84
C VAL A 67 -7.98 -2.43 3.58
N PHE A 68 -9.20 -2.94 3.40
CA PHE A 68 -10.11 -2.52 2.33
C PHE A 68 -11.37 -1.87 2.91
N GLU A 69 -11.81 -0.77 2.28
CA GLU A 69 -13.11 -0.15 2.53
C GLU A 69 -14.22 -0.92 1.79
N GLU A 70 -15.28 -1.32 2.50
CA GLU A 70 -16.48 -1.90 1.88
C GLU A 70 -17.49 -0.79 1.52
N ARG A 71 -17.33 -0.22 0.32
CA ARG A 71 -18.13 0.93 -0.16
C ARG A 71 -19.62 0.67 -0.29
N TYR A 72 -20.01 -0.58 -0.55
CA TYR A 72 -21.40 -1.01 -0.61
C TYR A 72 -21.51 -2.44 -0.08
N GLY A 73 -22.60 -2.75 0.61
CA GLY A 73 -22.91 -4.11 1.05
C GLY A 73 -23.82 -4.75 0.01
N ILE A 74 -23.44 -5.91 -0.52
CA ILE A 74 -24.35 -6.74 -1.31
C ILE A 74 -25.13 -7.54 -0.26
N ALA A 75 -26.37 -7.13 0.02
CA ALA A 75 -27.26 -7.92 0.87
C ALA A 75 -27.50 -9.27 0.17
N GLY A 76 -27.11 -10.36 0.82
CA GLY A 76 -27.49 -11.72 0.44
C GLY A 76 -28.87 -12.07 0.95
#